data_AF-A0A936Z704-F1
#
_entry.id   AF-A0A936Z704-F1
#
_cell.length_a   1.000
_cell.length_b   1.000
_cell.length_c   1.000
_cell.angle_alpha   90.00
_cell.angle_beta   90.00
_cell.angle_gamma   90.00
#
_symmetry.space_group_name_H-M   'P 1'
#
loop_
_entity.id
_entity.type
_entity.pdbx_description
1 polymer ?
#
loop_
_entity_poly.entity_id
_entity_poly.type
_entity_poly.pdbx_seq_one_letter_code
_entity_poly.pdbx_strand_id
1 'polypeptide(L)'
;MTNSIWLTTAVMCSALALGACTSTRLGGGPVRGAAAAPVVEPAPVEAVPSGAIEAAPLPPIAGAPLAGDPMAPAPGADVAGLPPAPPPPTVAAPAPAPAPSSRTAMVGNWSAQTSGGSCRIQLSSSPALDLYRASASGCSNQDLSKVNAWDYRDGEVYLYQTGGAVAARLRGSSASLSGVLAKSGAPLTLAR
;
A
#
# COMPACT_ATOMS: atom_id res chain seq x y z
N MET A 1 -19.19 -3.70 -67.06
CA MET A 1 -18.69 -2.38 -66.62
C MET A 1 -19.43 -1.83 -65.38
N THR A 2 -20.59 -2.38 -64.99
CA THR A 2 -21.42 -1.92 -63.85
C THR A 2 -20.85 -2.20 -62.45
N ASN A 3 -20.05 -3.26 -62.25
CA ASN A 3 -19.52 -3.60 -60.92
C ASN A 3 -18.44 -2.64 -60.39
N SER A 4 -17.76 -1.90 -61.27
CA SER A 4 -16.71 -0.97 -60.86
C SER A 4 -17.26 0.33 -60.24
N ILE A 5 -18.53 0.67 -60.53
CA ILE A 5 -19.19 1.88 -60.03
C ILE A 5 -19.73 1.67 -58.60
N TRP A 6 -20.05 0.42 -58.24
CA TRP A 6 -20.51 0.05 -56.91
C TRP A 6 -19.37 -0.01 -55.87
N LEU A 7 -18.17 -0.41 -56.30
CA LEU A 7 -16.99 -0.46 -55.44
C LEU A 7 -16.47 0.95 -55.09
N THR A 8 -16.58 1.92 -56.00
CA THR A 8 -16.14 3.29 -55.74
C THR A 8 -17.08 4.05 -54.80
N THR A 9 -18.39 3.77 -54.85
CA THR A 9 -19.37 4.39 -53.94
C THR A 9 -19.23 3.90 -52.49
N ALA A 10 -18.93 2.62 -52.28
CA ALA A 10 -18.74 2.06 -50.93
C ALA A 10 -17.49 2.61 -50.21
N VAL A 11 -16.39 2.83 -50.95
CA VAL A 11 -15.16 3.41 -50.40
C VAL A 11 -15.35 4.87 -50.01
N MET A 12 -16.14 5.63 -50.79
CA MET A 12 -16.38 7.04 -50.52
C MET A 12 -17.25 7.28 -49.27
N CYS A 13 -18.22 6.41 -48.99
CA CYS A 13 -19.00 6.47 -47.74
C CYS A 13 -18.17 6.16 -46.49
N SER A 14 -17.14 5.32 -46.60
CA SER A 14 -16.31 4.94 -45.44
C SER A 14 -15.35 6.05 -45.00
N ALA A 15 -14.93 6.93 -45.93
CA ALA A 15 -14.05 8.06 -45.63
C ALA A 15 -14.77 9.21 -44.89
N LEU A 16 -16.09 9.35 -45.04
CA LEU A 16 -16.89 10.40 -44.39
C LEU A 16 -17.21 10.12 -42.92
N ALA A 17 -17.04 8.89 -42.43
CA ALA A 17 -17.37 8.50 -41.05
C ALA A 17 -16.27 8.82 -40.02
N LEU A 18 -15.05 9.19 -40.45
CA LEU A 18 -13.91 9.44 -39.55
C LEU A 18 -13.81 10.88 -39.02
N GLY A 19 -14.71 11.79 -39.43
CA GLY A 19 -14.66 13.22 -39.05
C GLY A 19 -15.51 13.63 -37.84
N ALA A 20 -16.33 12.74 -37.26
CA ALA A 20 -17.37 13.10 -36.29
C ALA A 20 -17.02 12.87 -34.81
N CYS A 21 -15.73 12.71 -34.46
CA CYS A 21 -15.26 12.74 -33.07
C CYS A 21 -14.30 13.91 -32.81
N THR A 22 -14.61 15.10 -33.35
CA THR A 22 -14.08 16.35 -32.81
C THR A 22 -14.79 16.63 -31.48
N SER A 23 -14.19 16.17 -30.39
CA SER A 23 -14.60 16.52 -29.02
C SER A 23 -14.57 18.04 -28.85
N THR A 24 -15.73 18.57 -28.44
CA THR A 24 -16.00 19.98 -28.16
C THR A 24 -14.91 20.64 -27.29
N ARG A 25 -13.97 21.34 -27.94
CA ARG A 25 -12.89 22.09 -27.28
C ARG A 25 -12.66 23.48 -27.89
N LEU A 26 -13.52 23.96 -28.80
CA LEU A 26 -13.51 25.36 -29.26
C LEU A 26 -14.95 25.85 -29.52
N GLY A 27 -15.55 26.45 -28.49
CA GLY A 27 -16.90 26.99 -28.56
C GLY A 27 -17.31 27.69 -27.26
N GLY A 28 -16.44 28.57 -26.73
CA GLY A 28 -16.74 29.43 -25.60
C GLY A 28 -16.26 30.84 -25.94
N GLY A 29 -17.20 31.79 -26.05
CA GLY A 29 -16.96 33.15 -26.52
C GLY A 29 -16.05 33.99 -25.59
N PRO A 30 -15.79 35.26 -25.96
CA PRO A 30 -14.94 36.13 -25.16
C PRO A 30 -15.68 36.57 -23.89
N VAL A 31 -15.43 35.86 -22.78
CA VAL A 31 -15.88 36.31 -21.46
C VAL A 31 -14.87 37.33 -20.94
N ARG A 32 -15.30 38.58 -21.03
CA ARG A 32 -14.75 39.75 -20.34
C ARG A 32 -14.70 39.46 -18.84
N GLY A 33 -13.57 39.77 -18.21
CA GLY A 33 -13.17 39.26 -16.90
C GLY A 33 -14.12 39.50 -15.72
N ALA A 34 -13.94 38.64 -14.72
CA ALA A 34 -14.30 38.90 -13.33
C ALA A 34 -13.18 38.35 -12.45
N ALA A 35 -12.68 39.23 -11.59
CA ALA A 35 -11.71 39.10 -10.52
C ALA A 35 -11.22 37.68 -10.11
N ALA A 36 -9.90 37.58 -9.98
CA ALA A 36 -9.24 36.56 -9.17
C ALA A 36 -9.82 36.59 -7.74
N ALA A 37 -10.61 35.58 -7.39
CA ALA A 37 -10.88 35.25 -6.01
C ALA A 37 -9.64 34.51 -5.47
N PRO A 38 -9.06 34.91 -4.33
CA PRO A 38 -7.97 34.17 -3.73
C PRO A 38 -8.47 32.78 -3.30
N VAL A 39 -7.77 31.74 -3.76
CA VAL A 39 -7.87 30.39 -3.19
C VAL A 39 -7.43 30.51 -1.74
N VAL A 40 -8.40 30.45 -0.83
CA VAL A 40 -8.12 30.23 0.59
C VAL A 40 -7.76 28.76 0.72
N GLU A 41 -6.45 28.49 0.76
CA GLU A 41 -5.91 27.21 1.19
C GLU A 41 -6.39 26.98 2.64
N PRO A 42 -7.11 25.90 2.95
CA PRO A 42 -7.43 25.59 4.33
C PRO A 42 -6.11 25.36 5.06
N ALA A 43 -5.85 26.17 6.09
CA ALA A 43 -4.64 26.06 6.90
C ALA A 43 -4.44 24.60 7.36
N PRO A 44 -3.22 24.07 7.31
CA PRO A 44 -2.93 22.73 7.78
C PRO A 44 -3.37 22.61 9.23
N VAL A 45 -4.34 21.72 9.48
CA VAL A 45 -4.77 21.37 10.83
C VAL A 45 -3.59 20.72 11.55
N GLU A 46 -3.10 21.36 12.60
CA GLU A 46 -2.06 20.78 13.45
C GLU A 46 -2.59 19.48 14.09
N ALA A 47 -1.72 18.47 14.11
CA ALA A 47 -2.03 17.20 14.74
C ALA A 47 -2.24 17.41 16.25
N VAL A 48 -3.48 17.23 16.70
CA VAL A 48 -3.81 17.20 18.14
C VAL A 48 -3.20 15.92 18.72
N PRO A 49 -2.27 16.01 19.70
CA PRO A 49 -1.69 14.84 20.33
C PRO A 49 -2.76 14.11 21.15
N SER A 50 -3.00 12.84 20.83
CA SER A 50 -3.74 11.93 21.71
C SER A 50 -2.98 11.81 23.04
N GLY A 51 -3.66 12.05 24.16
CA GLY A 51 -3.09 12.01 25.50
C GLY A 51 -2.45 10.67 25.87
N ALA A 52 -1.53 10.71 26.84
CA ALA A 52 -0.80 9.55 27.31
C ALA A 52 -1.75 8.48 27.90
N ILE A 53 -1.58 7.24 27.45
CA ILE A 53 -2.28 6.07 27.98
C ILE A 53 -1.49 5.61 29.21
N GLU A 54 -2.02 5.84 30.42
CA GLU A 54 -1.50 5.20 31.63
C GLU A 54 -1.94 3.74 31.67
N ALA A 55 -0.98 2.83 31.47
CA ALA A 55 -1.14 1.42 31.80
C ALA A 55 -0.60 1.19 33.22
N ALA A 56 -1.46 1.34 34.23
CA ALA A 56 -1.13 0.92 35.58
C ALA A 56 -1.16 -0.63 35.64
N PRO A 57 -0.07 -1.30 36.07
CA PRO A 57 -0.06 -2.75 36.22
C PRO A 57 -1.05 -3.19 37.30
N LEU A 58 -1.83 -4.22 37.00
CA LEU A 58 -2.74 -4.86 37.94
C LEU A 58 -1.96 -5.39 39.16
N PRO A 59 -2.51 -5.28 40.38
CA PRO A 59 -1.86 -5.78 41.58
C PRO A 59 -1.66 -7.30 41.50
N PRO A 60 -0.52 -7.84 41.99
CA PRO A 60 -0.27 -9.27 41.97
C PRO A 60 -1.29 -10.00 42.85
N ILE A 61 -1.87 -11.07 42.30
CA ILE A 61 -2.71 -12.02 43.04
C ILE A 61 -1.84 -12.67 44.12
N ALA A 62 -2.27 -12.58 45.38
CA ALA A 62 -1.63 -13.25 46.49
C ALA A 62 -1.68 -14.78 46.28
N GLY A 63 -0.51 -15.42 46.17
CA GLY A 63 -0.40 -16.88 46.32
C GLY A 63 0.31 -17.69 45.22
N ALA A 64 1.29 -17.13 44.48
CA ALA A 64 2.16 -17.95 43.62
C ALA A 64 3.56 -18.14 44.25
N PRO A 65 4.10 -19.38 44.33
CA PRO A 65 5.36 -19.65 45.01
C PRO A 65 6.56 -19.17 44.19
N LEU A 66 7.49 -18.49 44.87
CA LEU A 66 8.79 -18.10 44.33
C LEU A 66 9.64 -19.36 44.12
N ALA A 67 9.97 -19.66 42.86
CA ALA A 67 10.95 -20.67 42.52
C ALA A 67 12.37 -20.10 42.66
N GLY A 68 13.03 -20.49 43.75
CA GLY A 68 14.47 -20.80 43.82
C GLY A 68 15.48 -19.65 43.75
N ASP A 69 15.90 -19.16 44.91
CA ASP A 69 17.24 -18.60 45.12
C ASP A 69 18.05 -19.60 45.99
N PRO A 70 19.25 -20.06 45.58
CA PRO A 70 20.08 -20.88 46.43
C PRO A 70 21.01 -19.99 47.26
N MET A 71 21.06 -20.31 48.55
CA MET A 71 22.13 -20.01 49.52
C MET A 71 21.89 -18.82 50.47
N ALA A 72 21.21 -19.12 51.57
CA ALA A 72 21.31 -18.35 52.81
C ALA A 72 22.61 -18.70 53.57
N PRO A 73 23.21 -17.72 54.27
CA PRO A 73 23.79 -17.96 55.58
C PRO A 73 23.12 -17.13 56.69
N ALA A 74 23.31 -17.60 57.92
CA ALA A 74 22.63 -17.24 59.17
C ALA A 74 22.94 -15.80 59.69
N PRO A 75 22.25 -15.32 60.75
CA PRO A 75 22.21 -13.92 61.14
C PRO A 75 23.37 -13.51 62.07
N GLY A 76 23.91 -12.31 61.82
CA GLY A 76 24.78 -11.60 62.75
C GLY A 76 26.07 -11.10 62.10
N ALA A 77 26.06 -9.84 61.62
CA ALA A 77 27.26 -9.00 61.51
C ALA A 77 26.85 -7.55 61.21
N ASP A 78 27.56 -6.65 61.87
CA ASP A 78 27.42 -5.22 62.00
C ASP A 78 27.31 -4.43 60.68
N VAL A 79 26.47 -3.39 60.69
CA VAL A 79 26.29 -2.45 59.58
C VAL A 79 27.37 -1.36 59.66
N ALA A 80 28.38 -1.44 58.80
CA ALA A 80 29.29 -0.32 58.55
C ALA A 80 29.71 -0.26 57.07
N GLY A 81 29.17 0.74 56.35
CA GLY A 81 29.75 1.37 55.16
C GLY A 81 29.78 0.58 53.85
N LEU A 82 28.77 0.74 52.99
CA LEU A 82 28.90 0.47 51.55
C LEU A 82 28.65 1.75 50.71
N PRO A 83 29.43 1.97 49.64
CA PRO A 83 29.31 3.15 48.76
C PRO A 83 28.00 3.13 47.94
N PRO A 84 27.54 4.30 47.43
CA PRO A 84 26.27 4.41 46.72
C PRO A 84 26.23 3.50 45.49
N ALA A 85 25.11 2.78 45.34
CA ALA A 85 24.84 1.88 44.24
C ALA A 85 24.81 2.62 42.88
N PRO A 86 25.34 2.03 41.80
CA PRO A 86 25.26 2.61 40.47
C PRO A 86 23.80 2.69 39.99
N PRO A 87 23.46 3.70 39.16
CA PRO A 87 22.10 3.84 38.62
C PRO A 87 21.71 2.63 37.76
N PRO A 88 20.42 2.24 37.76
CA PRO A 88 19.94 1.11 36.97
C PRO A 88 20.12 1.39 35.46
N PRO A 89 20.37 0.35 34.65
CA PRO A 89 20.48 0.51 33.20
C PRO A 89 19.14 0.98 32.63
N THR A 90 19.16 2.12 31.94
CA THR A 90 18.00 2.61 31.17
C THR A 90 17.71 1.62 30.04
N VAL A 91 16.62 0.87 30.15
CA VAL A 91 16.11 0.03 29.06
C VAL A 91 15.64 0.97 27.95
N ALA A 92 16.28 0.90 26.79
CA ALA A 92 15.86 1.66 25.61
C ALA A 92 14.41 1.29 25.25
N ALA A 93 13.58 2.31 25.04
CA ALA A 93 12.19 2.13 24.65
C ALA A 93 12.10 1.31 23.34
N PRO A 94 11.16 0.36 23.22
CA PRO A 94 10.94 -0.38 21.99
C PRO A 94 10.70 0.57 20.83
N ALA A 95 11.31 0.29 19.67
CA ALA A 95 11.07 1.05 18.45
C ALA A 95 9.55 1.07 18.14
N PRO A 96 9.01 2.19 17.59
CA PRO A 96 7.61 2.28 17.25
C PRO A 96 7.21 1.11 16.34
N ALA A 97 6.14 0.40 16.71
CA ALA A 97 5.57 -0.63 15.86
C ALA A 97 5.25 -0.01 14.48
N PRO A 98 5.55 -0.70 13.36
CA PRO A 98 5.23 -0.19 12.03
C PRO A 98 3.74 0.12 11.97
N ALA A 99 3.41 1.34 11.52
CA ALA A 99 2.04 1.79 11.39
C ALA A 99 1.19 0.75 10.63
N PRO A 100 -0.09 0.57 10.98
CA PRO A 100 -0.95 -0.35 10.25
C PRO A 100 -0.90 0.01 8.76
N SER A 101 -0.44 -0.93 7.96
CA SER A 101 -0.39 -0.76 6.51
C SER A 101 -1.82 -0.60 6.02
N SER A 102 -2.24 0.62 5.73
CA SER A 102 -3.56 0.90 5.19
C SER A 102 -3.58 0.59 3.69
N ARG A 103 -4.77 0.34 3.13
CA ARG A 103 -4.92 0.16 1.67
C ARG A 103 -4.27 1.32 0.90
N THR A 104 -4.52 2.55 1.32
CA THR A 104 -3.95 3.75 0.69
C THR A 104 -2.43 3.76 0.73
N ALA A 105 -1.81 3.16 1.75
CA ALA A 105 -0.35 3.04 1.84
C ALA A 105 0.25 2.15 0.76
N MET A 106 -0.53 1.25 0.12
CA MET A 106 -0.08 0.36 -0.96
C MET A 106 -0.15 1.00 -2.35
N VAL A 107 -0.92 2.09 -2.51
CA VAL A 107 -1.06 2.82 -3.79
C VAL A 107 0.28 3.41 -4.22
N GLY A 108 0.66 3.21 -5.49
CA GLY A 108 1.90 3.75 -6.06
C GLY A 108 2.49 2.87 -7.15
N ASN A 109 3.68 3.24 -7.60
CA ASN A 109 4.45 2.46 -8.56
C ASN A 109 5.32 1.43 -7.82
N TRP A 110 5.34 0.20 -8.32
CA TRP A 110 6.09 -0.91 -7.76
C TRP A 110 6.95 -1.57 -8.84
N SER A 111 8.17 -1.95 -8.49
CA SER A 111 9.04 -2.85 -9.25
C SER A 111 8.82 -4.27 -8.76
N ALA A 112 8.23 -5.10 -9.61
CA ALA A 112 8.03 -6.52 -9.37
C ALA A 112 9.23 -7.31 -9.89
N GLN A 113 9.84 -8.11 -9.03
CA GLN A 113 10.92 -9.04 -9.35
C GLN A 113 10.37 -10.47 -9.26
N THR A 114 10.61 -11.24 -10.32
CA THR A 114 10.24 -12.66 -10.45
C THR A 114 11.45 -13.46 -10.91
N SER A 115 11.32 -14.79 -10.91
CA SER A 115 12.29 -15.68 -11.55
C SER A 115 12.48 -15.41 -13.05
N GLY A 116 11.50 -14.80 -13.73
CA GLY A 116 11.52 -14.49 -15.16
C GLY A 116 11.96 -13.07 -15.51
N GLY A 117 12.44 -12.28 -14.55
CA GLY A 117 12.87 -10.89 -14.74
C GLY A 117 12.09 -9.89 -13.89
N SER A 118 12.30 -8.60 -14.17
CA SER A 118 11.64 -7.48 -13.48
C SER A 118 10.57 -6.81 -14.35
N CYS A 119 9.54 -6.28 -13.73
CA CYS A 119 8.52 -5.46 -14.39
C CYS A 119 7.92 -4.41 -13.47
N ARG A 120 7.09 -3.52 -14.02
CA ARG A 120 6.43 -2.46 -13.23
C ARG A 120 4.97 -2.78 -13.01
N ILE A 121 4.50 -2.52 -11.79
CA ILE A 121 3.11 -2.65 -11.39
C ILE A 121 2.66 -1.33 -10.76
N GLN A 122 1.59 -0.73 -11.27
CA GLN A 122 0.92 0.39 -10.65
C GLN A 122 -0.26 -0.08 -9.82
N LEU A 123 -0.33 0.32 -8.56
CA LEU A 123 -1.51 0.18 -7.73
C LEU A 123 -2.17 1.56 -7.60
N SER A 124 -3.44 1.69 -7.98
CA SER A 124 -4.21 2.94 -7.91
C SER A 124 -5.41 2.80 -6.99
N SER A 125 -5.79 3.87 -6.28
CA SER A 125 -7.04 3.93 -5.49
C SER A 125 -8.30 4.12 -6.34
N SER A 126 -8.18 4.22 -7.67
CA SER A 126 -9.32 4.33 -8.56
C SER A 126 -10.16 3.04 -8.55
N PRO A 127 -11.49 3.12 -8.39
CA PRO A 127 -12.35 1.94 -8.38
C PRO A 127 -12.41 1.25 -9.75
N ALA A 128 -12.49 -0.08 -9.73
CA ALA A 128 -12.62 -0.96 -10.88
C ALA A 128 -13.57 -2.13 -10.54
N LEU A 129 -14.83 -1.99 -10.93
CA LEU A 129 -15.93 -2.87 -10.50
C LEU A 129 -16.05 -2.88 -8.95
N ASP A 130 -15.57 -3.95 -8.31
CA ASP A 130 -15.56 -4.16 -6.85
C ASP A 130 -14.14 -4.05 -6.24
N LEU A 131 -13.14 -3.87 -7.09
CA LEU A 131 -11.72 -3.86 -6.73
C LEU A 131 -11.10 -2.49 -7.06
N TYR A 132 -9.80 -2.36 -6.83
CA TYR A 132 -9.03 -1.17 -7.19
C TYR A 132 -8.25 -1.39 -8.48
N ARG A 133 -8.03 -0.33 -9.26
CA ARG A 133 -7.28 -0.37 -10.52
C ARG A 133 -5.82 -0.76 -10.27
N ALA A 134 -5.34 -1.78 -10.97
CA ALA A 134 -3.92 -2.07 -11.12
C ALA A 134 -3.53 -2.04 -12.60
N SER A 135 -2.26 -1.77 -12.90
CA SER A 135 -1.71 -1.98 -14.24
C SER A 135 -0.33 -2.59 -14.15
N ALA A 136 -0.02 -3.49 -15.08
CA ALA A 136 1.28 -4.11 -15.20
C ALA A 136 1.91 -3.73 -16.54
N SER A 137 3.21 -3.42 -16.54
CA SER A 137 3.95 -3.06 -17.74
C SER A 137 5.34 -3.72 -17.76
N GLY A 138 5.72 -4.24 -18.93
CA GLY A 138 7.01 -4.91 -19.12
C GLY A 138 7.12 -6.28 -18.46
N CYS A 139 6.01 -6.91 -18.04
CA CYS A 139 6.06 -8.23 -17.40
C CYS A 139 6.24 -9.36 -18.41
N SER A 140 7.31 -10.13 -18.25
CA SER A 140 7.57 -11.38 -18.98
C SER A 140 6.64 -12.51 -18.54
N ASN A 141 6.22 -12.50 -17.28
CA ASN A 141 5.28 -13.48 -16.73
C ASN A 141 3.84 -13.20 -17.21
N GLN A 142 3.19 -14.20 -17.82
CA GLN A 142 1.85 -14.08 -18.38
C GLN A 142 0.75 -13.83 -17.34
N ASP A 143 0.92 -14.32 -16.10
CA ASP A 143 -0.04 -14.08 -15.03
C ASP A 143 0.04 -12.65 -14.52
N LEU A 144 1.23 -12.05 -14.48
CA LEU A 144 1.42 -10.64 -14.12
C LEU A 144 1.02 -9.68 -15.24
N SER A 145 1.28 -10.02 -16.50
CA SER A 145 0.93 -9.15 -17.64
C SER A 145 -0.58 -8.95 -17.80
N LYS A 146 -1.39 -9.86 -17.25
CA LYS A 146 -2.86 -9.78 -17.24
C LYS A 146 -3.44 -9.08 -16.01
N VAL A 147 -2.61 -8.59 -15.09
CA VAL A 147 -3.08 -7.91 -13.87
C VAL A 147 -3.73 -6.58 -14.22
N ASN A 148 -4.97 -6.41 -13.77
CA ASN A 148 -5.77 -5.20 -14.02
C ASN A 148 -6.47 -4.66 -12.76
N ALA A 149 -6.49 -5.44 -11.69
CA ALA A 149 -7.12 -5.06 -10.44
C ALA A 149 -6.32 -5.54 -9.23
N TRP A 150 -6.53 -4.89 -8.09
CA TRP A 150 -5.94 -5.26 -6.82
C TRP A 150 -6.90 -4.98 -5.67
N ASP A 151 -6.63 -5.59 -4.52
CA ASP A 151 -7.30 -5.26 -3.27
C ASP A 151 -6.35 -5.46 -2.09
N TYR A 152 -6.69 -4.83 -0.97
CA TYR A 152 -6.00 -4.96 0.30
C TYR A 152 -6.98 -5.45 1.37
N ARG A 153 -6.77 -6.66 1.87
CA ARG A 153 -7.60 -7.32 2.89
C ARG A 153 -6.71 -8.13 3.83
N ASP A 154 -7.02 -8.14 5.11
CA ASP A 154 -6.38 -9.00 6.12
C ASP A 154 -4.84 -8.92 6.17
N GLY A 155 -4.29 -7.74 5.85
CA GLY A 155 -2.84 -7.53 5.82
C GLY A 155 -2.17 -7.86 4.48
N GLU A 156 -2.91 -8.29 3.47
CA GLU A 156 -2.36 -8.75 2.18
C GLU A 156 -2.85 -7.90 1.02
N VAL A 157 -1.97 -7.77 0.03
CA VAL A 157 -2.28 -7.28 -1.29
C VAL A 157 -2.59 -8.47 -2.19
N TYR A 158 -3.80 -8.49 -2.72
CA TYR A 158 -4.25 -9.44 -3.72
C TYR A 158 -4.17 -8.78 -5.09
N LEU A 159 -3.45 -9.38 -6.04
CA LEU A 159 -3.44 -8.96 -7.44
C LEU A 159 -4.40 -9.85 -8.23
N TYR A 160 -5.20 -9.25 -9.09
CA TYR A 160 -6.21 -9.91 -9.89
C TYR A 160 -5.95 -9.73 -11.38
N GLN A 161 -6.19 -10.80 -12.13
CA GLN A 161 -6.16 -10.82 -13.59
C GLN A 161 -7.50 -10.37 -14.18
N THR A 162 -7.47 -10.01 -15.46
CA THR A 162 -8.66 -9.92 -16.29
C THR A 162 -9.50 -11.19 -16.15
N GLY A 163 -10.76 -11.05 -15.75
CA GLY A 163 -11.67 -12.18 -15.46
C GLY A 163 -11.79 -12.54 -13.97
N GLY A 164 -11.10 -11.84 -13.06
CA GLY A 164 -11.28 -11.97 -11.61
C GLY A 164 -10.47 -13.08 -10.95
N ALA A 165 -9.61 -13.78 -11.70
CA ALA A 165 -8.70 -14.77 -11.12
C ALA A 165 -7.58 -14.09 -10.31
N VAL A 166 -7.17 -14.69 -9.19
CA VAL A 166 -6.04 -14.18 -8.40
C VAL A 166 -4.73 -14.49 -9.14
N ALA A 167 -3.94 -13.45 -9.41
CA ALA A 167 -2.61 -13.56 -10.02
C ALA A 167 -1.54 -13.84 -8.97
N ALA A 168 -1.57 -13.09 -7.85
CA ALA A 168 -0.60 -13.19 -6.79
C ALA A 168 -1.19 -12.73 -5.45
N ARG A 169 -0.59 -13.22 -4.37
CA ARG A 169 -0.87 -12.79 -2.99
C ARG A 169 0.43 -12.30 -2.39
N LEU A 170 0.42 -11.10 -1.84
CA LEU A 170 1.60 -10.41 -1.35
C LEU A 170 1.33 -9.90 0.06
N ARG A 171 2.30 -10.05 0.96
CA ARG A 171 2.30 -9.47 2.29
C ARG A 171 3.50 -8.55 2.48
N GLY A 172 3.39 -7.59 3.37
CA GLY A 172 4.48 -6.69 3.70
C GLY A 172 4.00 -5.30 4.07
N SER A 173 4.85 -4.32 3.77
CA SER A 173 4.65 -2.91 4.11
C SER A 173 4.52 -2.06 2.85
N SER A 174 4.33 -0.76 3.02
CA SER A 174 4.28 0.22 1.93
C SER A 174 5.61 0.40 1.19
N ALA A 175 6.72 -0.16 1.67
CA ALA A 175 8.03 -0.08 1.02
C ALA A 175 8.42 -1.37 0.28
N SER A 176 7.98 -2.53 0.81
CA SER A 176 8.31 -3.84 0.26
C SER A 176 7.18 -4.83 0.49
N LEU A 177 6.85 -5.57 -0.55
CA LEU A 177 5.82 -6.59 -0.59
C LEU A 177 6.46 -7.88 -1.08
N SER A 178 6.09 -9.02 -0.52
CA SER A 178 6.63 -10.32 -0.90
C SER A 178 5.54 -11.37 -0.84
N GLY A 179 5.63 -12.36 -1.71
CA GLY A 179 4.67 -13.45 -1.76
C GLY A 179 4.87 -14.34 -2.96
N VAL A 180 3.77 -14.88 -3.46
CA VAL A 180 3.80 -15.92 -4.50
C VAL A 180 2.76 -15.67 -5.59
N LEU A 181 3.10 -16.11 -6.79
CA LEU A 181 2.17 -16.23 -7.90
C LEU A 181 1.20 -17.37 -7.63
N ALA A 182 -0.10 -17.11 -7.77
CA ALA A 182 -1.14 -18.07 -7.40
C ALA A 182 -1.15 -19.32 -8.29
N LYS A 183 -0.70 -19.20 -9.55
CA LYS A 183 -0.75 -20.28 -10.55
C LYS A 183 0.50 -21.16 -10.55
N SER A 184 1.67 -20.53 -10.51
CA SER A 184 2.97 -21.22 -10.59
C SER A 184 3.60 -21.48 -9.23
N GLY A 185 3.15 -20.80 -8.16
CA GLY A 185 3.80 -20.82 -6.85
C GLY A 185 5.16 -20.11 -6.82
N ALA A 186 5.59 -19.49 -7.93
CA ALA A 186 6.89 -18.85 -8.00
C ALA A 186 6.96 -17.62 -7.09
N PRO A 187 8.12 -17.35 -6.45
CA PRO A 187 8.29 -16.20 -5.58
C PRO A 187 8.17 -14.89 -6.37
N LEU A 188 7.55 -13.91 -5.73
CA LEU A 188 7.35 -12.56 -6.26
C LEU A 188 7.66 -11.55 -5.15
N THR A 189 8.53 -10.60 -5.46
CA THR A 189 8.85 -9.47 -4.57
C THR A 189 8.53 -8.17 -5.28
N LEU A 190 7.86 -7.25 -4.60
CA LEU A 190 7.57 -5.90 -5.07
C LEU A 190 8.31 -4.89 -4.18
N ALA A 191 9.04 -3.96 -4.78
CA ALA A 191 9.72 -2.86 -4.11
C ALA A 191 9.33 -1.52 -4.76
N ARG A 192 9.34 -0.42 -4.00
CA ARG A 192 9.06 0.91 -4.57
C ARG A 192 10.29 1.54 -5.22
#